data_AF-A0A975JG69-F1
#
_entry.id   AF-A0A975JG69-F1
#
_cell.length_a   1.000
_cell.length_b   1.000
_cell.length_c   1.000
_cell.angle_alpha   90.00
_cell.angle_beta   90.00
_cell.angle_gamma   90.00
#
_symmetry.space_group_name_H-M   'P 1'
#
loop_
_entity.id
_entity.type
_entity.pdbx_description
1 polymer ?
#
loop_
_entity_poly.entity_id
_entity_poly.type
_entity_poly.pdbx_seq_one_letter_code
_entity_poly.pdbx_strand_id
1 'polypeptide(L)'
;MGAAPLLPMDMPPPAPISAPEQALDAAPAPQADTSAPARSRLWRLATFVPALIGTALLMNGLYGWFAQDGMTGLEWALLSMIAVTFVWVCLSVSTVGVAIAGLAAAARAEARASRDAPGIDVALLVPIYNEVPQNVFGNAHAMLADLAARRGPHRYTLFVLSDTRDEEIAALEWRAYCALKAAAPDGFAVHYRRRAQNTDKKVGNLAEWTRRWGGGYEGMVVLDADSLMTGRAIDRLASELSLDPGAGLIQSFPMLIGAQTVFARLQQFSNIAYGWLLAEGLATWAQTEGNYWGHNAIIRTRAFAGAAMLPHMRGRGGRSELILSHDFVEAGLLRRAGWRVRFLPRVTGSFEETPATLIDYVIRDRRWCRGNLQHLRLLGTKGLHPVSRFHLFHGAISYLLSPAWFILLVIWALLGVDQETNVIRYFNEANPLFPDWPPAMSHIDSAVFLVIMYALLLTPKIAGAGIIAATPRAARVFGGKAAFLGSFLVEVALSVAYAPIMMIQQTKAVVNAYVTRTEAWAPQARDAQNHSWTTLLKFHWLETVLGLLLLSGLIAGLVSLWLAPIVASLVLAVPLSALSGVKISKNAPSTLRMESPYTLREPAIVKHAMAERARFGALLADKTPVAAE
;
A
#
# COMPACT_ATOMS: atom_id res chain seq x y z
N MET A 1 -17.11 -40.51 14.31
CA MET A 1 -16.76 -39.08 14.47
C MET A 1 -15.55 -39.02 15.38
N GLY A 2 -14.34 -38.91 14.80
CA GLY A 2 -13.13 -38.76 15.61
C GLY A 2 -13.12 -37.39 16.26
N ALA A 3 -12.85 -37.32 17.57
CA ALA A 3 -12.65 -36.05 18.26
C ALA A 3 -11.55 -35.28 17.53
N ALA A 4 -11.85 -34.05 17.09
CA ALA A 4 -10.82 -33.18 16.54
C ALA A 4 -9.73 -32.99 17.61
N PRO A 5 -8.44 -33.05 17.25
CA PRO A 5 -7.36 -32.85 18.22
C PRO A 5 -7.59 -31.52 18.95
N LEU A 6 -7.52 -31.56 20.29
CA LEU A 6 -7.59 -30.36 21.12
C LEU A 6 -6.37 -29.51 20.79
N LEU A 7 -6.58 -28.46 19.99
CA LEU A 7 -5.53 -27.51 19.67
C LEU A 7 -5.25 -26.64 20.90
N PRO A 8 -3.98 -26.31 21.18
CA PRO A 8 -3.63 -25.40 22.27
C PRO A 8 -4.38 -24.07 22.12
N MET A 9 -5.08 -23.68 23.18
CA MET A 9 -5.84 -22.44 23.23
C MET A 9 -5.77 -21.87 24.64
N ASP A 10 -5.45 -20.59 24.72
CA ASP A 10 -5.53 -19.80 25.93
C ASP A 10 -6.26 -18.50 25.58
N MET A 11 -7.56 -18.49 25.88
CA MET A 11 -8.45 -17.38 25.58
C MET A 11 -9.21 -17.00 26.86
N PRO A 12 -9.58 -15.71 27.02
CA PRO A 12 -10.40 -15.30 28.15
C PRO A 12 -11.82 -15.88 28.02
N PRO A 13 -12.64 -15.80 29.08
CA PRO A 13 -14.06 -16.14 29.00
C PRO A 13 -14.73 -15.46 27.80
N PRO A 14 -15.59 -16.16 27.05
CA PRO A 14 -16.29 -15.58 25.92
C PRO A 14 -17.12 -14.35 26.32
N ALA A 15 -17.03 -13.30 25.52
CA ALA A 15 -17.83 -12.08 25.61
C ALA A 15 -18.47 -11.84 24.23
N PRO A 16 -19.55 -12.58 23.91
CA PRO A 16 -20.09 -12.60 22.56
C PRO A 16 -20.75 -11.27 22.18
N ILE A 17 -20.65 -10.91 20.91
CA ILE A 17 -21.38 -9.78 20.32
C ILE A 17 -21.99 -10.23 19.00
N SER A 18 -23.22 -9.76 18.73
CA SER A 18 -23.89 -10.04 17.46
C SER A 18 -23.13 -9.40 16.31
N ALA A 19 -22.76 -10.22 15.33
CA ALA A 19 -22.02 -9.76 14.15
C ALA A 19 -22.56 -10.43 12.88
N PRO A 20 -23.74 -9.98 12.39
CA PRO A 20 -24.38 -10.54 11.21
C PRO A 20 -23.63 -10.14 9.94
N GLU A 21 -23.53 -11.07 9.00
CA GLU A 21 -23.02 -10.78 7.66
C GLU A 21 -23.86 -9.73 6.96
N GLN A 22 -23.18 -8.89 6.18
CA GLN A 22 -23.79 -7.74 5.55
C GLN A 22 -24.41 -8.07 4.20
N ALA A 23 -25.64 -7.63 3.97
CA ALA A 23 -26.23 -7.60 2.64
C ALA A 23 -25.57 -6.50 1.79
N LEU A 24 -25.20 -6.80 0.54
CA LEU A 24 -24.59 -5.83 -0.39
C LEU A 24 -25.63 -5.16 -1.31
N ASP A 25 -26.80 -5.76 -1.44
CA ASP A 25 -27.90 -5.36 -2.31
C ASP A 25 -28.96 -4.49 -1.60
N ALA A 26 -28.76 -4.20 -0.31
CA ALA A 26 -29.59 -3.32 0.50
C ALA A 26 -28.74 -2.31 1.29
N ALA A 27 -29.28 -1.11 1.51
CA ALA A 27 -28.63 -0.12 2.36
C ALA A 27 -29.04 -0.36 3.82
N PRO A 28 -28.09 -0.42 4.77
CA PRO A 28 -28.42 -0.58 6.19
C PRO A 28 -28.98 0.71 6.79
N ALA A 29 -29.72 0.58 7.89
CA ALA A 29 -30.05 1.73 8.72
C ALA A 29 -28.75 2.32 9.33
N PRO A 30 -28.64 3.65 9.45
CA PRO A 30 -27.49 4.28 10.12
C PRO A 30 -27.34 3.78 11.57
N GLN A 31 -26.13 3.40 11.95
CA GLN A 31 -25.79 2.84 13.28
C GLN A 31 -25.04 3.82 14.19
N ALA A 32 -24.56 4.93 13.64
CA ALA A 32 -23.77 5.92 14.37
C ALA A 32 -24.45 7.30 14.34
N ASP A 33 -24.27 8.07 15.42
CA ASP A 33 -24.75 9.44 15.48
C ASP A 33 -23.98 10.33 14.47
N THR A 34 -24.74 10.88 13.52
CA THR A 34 -24.25 11.76 12.44
C THR A 34 -24.13 13.22 12.86
N SER A 35 -24.36 13.57 14.13
CA SER A 35 -24.39 14.95 14.67
C SER A 35 -23.11 15.79 14.49
N ALA A 36 -22.00 15.22 14.02
CA ALA A 36 -20.78 15.99 13.77
C ALA A 36 -20.92 16.94 12.55
N PRO A 37 -20.22 18.08 12.58
CA PRO A 37 -20.35 19.10 11.55
C PRO A 37 -19.98 18.58 10.15
N ALA A 38 -20.75 19.03 9.17
CA ALA A 38 -20.52 18.78 7.75
C ALA A 38 -19.10 19.21 7.38
N ARG A 39 -18.34 18.27 6.83
CA ARG A 39 -16.96 18.52 6.41
C ARG A 39 -16.93 19.26 5.06
N SER A 40 -15.87 20.03 4.85
CA SER A 40 -15.77 20.92 3.69
C SER A 40 -15.67 20.14 2.38
N ARG A 41 -16.71 20.28 1.53
CA ARG A 41 -16.72 19.79 0.14
C ARG A 41 -15.65 20.48 -0.72
N LEU A 42 -15.14 21.63 -0.30
CA LEU A 42 -14.15 22.41 -1.02
C LEU A 42 -12.87 21.61 -1.28
N TRP A 43 -12.38 20.82 -0.32
CA TRP A 43 -11.17 20.03 -0.49
C TRP A 43 -11.32 18.96 -1.57
N ARG A 44 -12.51 18.38 -1.70
CA ARG A 44 -12.82 17.43 -2.77
C ARG A 44 -12.88 18.15 -4.12
N LEU A 45 -13.57 19.29 -4.19
CA LEU A 45 -13.61 20.10 -5.41
C LEU A 45 -12.19 20.52 -5.84
N ALA A 46 -11.36 20.98 -4.91
CA ALA A 46 -9.97 21.36 -5.14
C ALA A 46 -9.06 20.18 -5.54
N THR A 47 -9.48 18.94 -5.31
CA THR A 47 -8.75 17.74 -5.74
C THR A 47 -9.21 17.26 -7.11
N PHE A 48 -10.52 17.13 -7.32
CA PHE A 48 -11.07 16.50 -8.53
C PHE A 48 -11.28 17.49 -9.69
N VAL A 49 -11.70 18.74 -9.42
CA VAL A 49 -11.97 19.72 -10.49
C VAL A 49 -10.69 20.10 -11.25
N PRO A 50 -9.57 20.46 -10.59
CA PRO A 50 -8.32 20.73 -11.32
C PRO A 50 -7.80 19.52 -12.08
N ALA A 51 -8.00 18.30 -11.57
CA ALA A 51 -7.61 17.08 -12.27
C ALA A 51 -8.38 16.90 -13.58
N LEU A 52 -9.70 17.11 -13.54
CA LEU A 52 -10.56 17.04 -14.73
C LEU A 52 -10.26 18.17 -15.72
N ILE A 53 -10.06 19.40 -15.24
CA ILE A 53 -9.70 20.55 -16.10
C ILE A 53 -8.34 20.31 -16.77
N GLY A 54 -7.32 19.90 -16.02
CA GLY A 54 -6.00 19.61 -16.57
C GLY A 54 -6.04 18.51 -17.64
N THR A 55 -6.87 17.49 -17.43
CA THR A 55 -7.10 16.44 -18.43
C THR A 55 -7.82 16.98 -19.65
N ALA A 56 -8.88 17.77 -19.47
CA ALA A 56 -9.62 18.37 -20.58
C ALA A 56 -8.76 19.32 -21.42
N LEU A 57 -7.89 20.11 -20.79
CA LEU A 57 -6.95 20.99 -21.48
C LEU A 57 -5.94 20.20 -22.31
N LEU A 58 -5.39 19.10 -21.76
CA LEU A 58 -4.53 18.19 -22.51
C LEU A 58 -5.28 17.60 -23.71
N MET A 59 -6.49 17.10 -23.48
CA MET A 59 -7.32 16.50 -24.52
C MET A 59 -7.66 17.49 -25.62
N ASN A 60 -7.98 18.74 -25.28
CA ASN A 60 -8.25 19.78 -26.26
C ASN A 60 -7.00 20.08 -27.11
N GLY A 61 -5.82 20.13 -26.50
CA GLY A 61 -4.55 20.30 -27.22
C GLY A 61 -4.25 19.16 -28.19
N LEU A 62 -4.40 17.90 -27.74
CA LEU A 62 -4.17 16.72 -28.57
C LEU A 62 -5.26 16.52 -29.63
N TYR A 63 -6.51 16.87 -29.33
CA TYR A 63 -7.59 16.87 -30.32
C TYR A 63 -7.34 17.88 -31.44
N GLY A 64 -6.94 19.11 -31.09
CA GLY A 64 -6.58 20.13 -32.09
C GLY A 64 -5.41 19.70 -32.99
N TRP A 65 -4.60 18.73 -32.55
CA TRP A 65 -3.55 18.12 -33.34
C TRP A 65 -4.08 17.04 -34.28
N PHE A 66 -4.77 16.03 -33.76
CA PHE A 66 -5.30 14.93 -34.57
C PHE A 66 -6.35 15.39 -35.59
N ALA A 67 -7.10 16.45 -35.27
CA ALA A 67 -8.20 16.91 -36.12
C ALA A 67 -7.76 17.71 -37.36
N GLN A 68 -6.45 17.87 -37.63
CA GLN A 68 -5.97 18.68 -38.78
C GLN A 68 -6.43 18.12 -40.13
N ASP A 69 -6.47 16.79 -40.28
CA ASP A 69 -6.96 16.09 -41.48
C ASP A 69 -8.26 15.29 -41.23
N GLY A 70 -8.93 15.57 -40.10
CA GLY A 70 -10.07 14.80 -39.60
C GLY A 70 -9.67 13.61 -38.71
N MET A 71 -10.56 13.21 -37.79
CA MET A 71 -10.25 12.17 -36.80
C MET A 71 -10.59 10.76 -37.30
N THR A 72 -9.59 9.89 -37.37
CA THR A 72 -9.76 8.46 -37.53
C THR A 72 -10.30 7.79 -36.25
N GLY A 73 -10.86 6.59 -36.37
CA GLY A 73 -11.28 5.80 -35.19
C GLY A 73 -10.12 5.45 -34.25
N LEU A 74 -8.91 5.28 -34.80
CA LEU A 74 -7.70 5.00 -34.02
C LEU A 74 -7.27 6.21 -33.20
N GLU A 75 -7.32 7.41 -33.76
CA GLU A 75 -7.01 8.66 -33.04
C GLU A 75 -8.02 8.93 -31.92
N TRP A 76 -9.30 8.66 -32.15
CA TRP A 76 -10.30 8.72 -31.08
C TRP A 76 -10.02 7.73 -29.95
N ALA A 77 -9.60 6.51 -30.29
CA ALA A 77 -9.21 5.50 -29.31
C ALA A 77 -7.96 5.92 -28.52
N LEU A 78 -6.94 6.47 -29.21
CA LEU A 78 -5.71 6.99 -28.61
C LEU A 78 -5.99 8.17 -27.68
N LEU A 79 -6.75 9.17 -28.14
CA LEU A 79 -7.14 10.33 -27.36
C LEU A 79 -7.89 9.91 -26.09
N SER A 80 -8.85 8.97 -26.22
CA SER A 80 -9.59 8.42 -25.09
C SER A 80 -8.69 7.70 -24.09
N MET A 81 -7.72 6.91 -24.57
CA MET A 81 -6.76 6.20 -23.72
C MET A 81 -5.89 7.18 -22.94
N ILE A 82 -5.37 8.23 -23.61
CA ILE A 82 -4.57 9.27 -22.97
C ILE A 82 -5.41 10.05 -21.93
N ALA A 83 -6.68 10.34 -22.22
CA ALA A 83 -7.59 10.97 -21.25
C ALA A 83 -7.68 10.13 -19.96
N VAL A 84 -7.93 8.83 -20.12
CA VAL A 84 -8.11 7.88 -19.01
C VAL A 84 -6.82 7.70 -18.21
N THR A 85 -5.66 7.72 -18.84
CA THR A 85 -4.38 7.57 -18.12
C THR A 85 -3.95 8.88 -17.44
N PHE A 86 -4.17 10.03 -18.08
CA PHE A 86 -3.66 11.31 -17.61
C PHE A 86 -4.45 11.89 -16.43
N VAL A 87 -5.75 11.58 -16.30
CA VAL A 87 -6.56 12.05 -15.17
C VAL A 87 -5.97 11.67 -13.81
N TRP A 88 -5.32 10.51 -13.71
CA TRP A 88 -4.66 10.04 -12.49
C TRP A 88 -3.37 10.79 -12.17
N VAL A 89 -2.64 11.20 -13.21
CA VAL A 89 -1.46 12.06 -13.06
C VAL A 89 -1.91 13.40 -12.48
N CYS A 90 -2.92 14.04 -13.08
CA CYS A 90 -3.44 15.31 -12.58
C CYS A 90 -4.08 15.18 -11.18
N LEU A 91 -4.71 14.05 -10.87
CA LEU A 91 -5.27 13.79 -9.54
C LEU A 91 -4.16 13.71 -8.49
N SER A 92 -3.04 13.06 -8.80
CA SER A 92 -1.88 12.98 -7.91
C SER A 92 -1.30 14.35 -7.62
N VAL A 93 -1.16 15.19 -8.65
CA VAL A 93 -0.71 16.59 -8.53
C VAL A 93 -1.67 17.41 -7.66
N SER A 94 -2.98 17.31 -7.92
CA SER A 94 -4.01 18.03 -7.17
C SER A 94 -4.07 17.59 -5.70
N THR A 95 -3.89 16.29 -5.43
CA THR A 95 -3.82 15.74 -4.07
C THR A 95 -2.64 16.34 -3.29
N VAL A 96 -1.47 16.46 -3.93
CA VAL A 96 -0.29 17.11 -3.34
C VAL A 96 -0.53 18.60 -3.11
N GLY A 97 -1.15 19.30 -4.06
CA GLY A 97 -1.52 20.72 -3.91
C GLY A 97 -2.44 20.94 -2.70
N VAL A 98 -3.45 20.08 -2.53
CA VAL A 98 -4.34 20.08 -1.36
C VAL A 98 -3.60 19.75 -0.07
N ALA A 99 -2.63 18.83 -0.10
CA ALA A 99 -1.78 18.54 1.05
C ALA A 99 -1.03 19.80 1.52
N ILE A 100 -0.36 20.50 0.60
CA ILE A 100 0.41 21.71 0.89
C ILE A 100 -0.51 22.81 1.45
N ALA A 101 -1.66 23.04 0.81
CA ALA A 101 -2.65 24.00 1.29
C ALA A 101 -3.22 23.63 2.67
N GLY A 102 -3.48 22.34 2.91
CA GLY A 102 -3.94 21.79 4.18
C GLY A 102 -2.91 21.95 5.30
N LEU A 103 -1.62 21.73 5.02
CA LEU A 103 -0.53 21.97 5.97
C LEU A 103 -0.45 23.45 6.36
N ALA A 104 -0.54 24.36 5.40
CA ALA A 104 -0.54 25.80 5.67
C ALA A 104 -1.75 26.26 6.50
N ALA A 105 -2.93 25.65 6.27
CA ALA A 105 -4.12 25.90 7.06
C ALA A 105 -4.02 25.31 8.47
N ALA A 106 -3.45 24.11 8.62
CA ALA A 106 -3.27 23.44 9.91
C ALA A 106 -2.25 24.15 10.80
N ALA A 107 -1.15 24.65 10.23
CA ALA A 107 -0.16 25.47 10.96
C ALA A 107 -0.77 26.75 11.56
N ARG A 108 -1.90 27.23 11.00
CA ARG A 108 -2.67 28.37 11.52
C ARG A 108 -3.73 27.98 12.55
N ALA A 109 -4.06 26.69 12.66
CA ALA A 109 -5.14 26.17 13.50
C ALA A 109 -4.64 25.32 14.69
N GLU A 110 -3.33 25.28 14.93
CA GLU A 110 -2.72 24.32 15.85
C GLU A 110 -2.87 24.74 17.32
N ALA A 111 -4.00 24.34 17.91
CA ALA A 111 -4.14 24.08 19.33
C ALA A 111 -5.22 23.01 19.55
N ARG A 112 -4.83 21.74 19.48
CA ARG A 112 -5.57 20.68 20.19
C ARG A 112 -4.61 19.94 21.08
N ALA A 113 -4.56 20.44 22.31
CA ALA A 113 -3.99 19.75 23.45
C ALA A 113 -4.53 18.31 23.55
N SER A 114 -3.73 17.45 24.17
CA SER A 114 -4.20 16.21 24.78
C SER A 114 -5.43 16.54 25.60
N ARG A 115 -6.62 16.23 25.08
CA ARG A 115 -7.82 16.18 25.90
C ARG A 115 -7.72 14.89 26.71
N ASP A 116 -8.10 14.94 27.98
CA ASP A 116 -8.24 13.72 28.77
C ASP A 116 -9.22 12.80 28.06
N ALA A 117 -8.68 11.77 27.40
CA ALA A 117 -9.47 10.77 26.71
C ALA A 117 -9.98 9.78 27.76
N PRO A 118 -11.29 9.45 27.77
CA PRO A 118 -11.79 8.36 28.60
C PRO A 118 -11.01 7.07 28.33
N GLY A 119 -10.66 6.35 29.39
CA GLY A 119 -10.08 5.02 29.29
C GLY A 119 -11.04 4.07 28.59
N ILE A 120 -10.50 3.22 27.71
CA ILE A 120 -11.25 2.20 26.98
C ILE A 120 -10.47 0.89 26.97
N ASP A 121 -11.18 -0.22 26.83
CA ASP A 121 -10.58 -1.55 26.65
C ASP A 121 -10.23 -1.79 25.18
N VAL A 122 -8.95 -2.05 24.89
CA VAL A 122 -8.41 -2.19 23.54
C VAL A 122 -7.76 -3.56 23.36
N ALA A 123 -8.26 -4.33 22.39
CA ALA A 123 -7.61 -5.56 21.96
C ALA A 123 -6.53 -5.28 20.91
N LEU A 124 -5.34 -5.86 21.07
CA LEU A 124 -4.28 -5.87 20.04
C LEU A 124 -4.36 -7.23 19.34
N LEU A 125 -4.76 -7.27 18.07
CA LEU A 125 -4.98 -8.52 17.33
C LEU A 125 -3.83 -8.73 16.36
N VAL A 126 -3.15 -9.88 16.47
CA VAL A 126 -2.06 -10.29 15.58
C VAL A 126 -2.46 -11.61 14.89
N PRO A 127 -3.15 -11.56 13.74
CA PRO A 127 -3.41 -12.75 12.94
C PRO A 127 -2.11 -13.26 12.32
N ILE A 128 -1.86 -14.57 12.48
CA ILE A 128 -0.69 -15.26 11.93
C ILE A 128 -1.12 -16.51 11.17
N TYR A 129 -0.30 -16.95 10.23
CA TYR A 129 -0.46 -18.16 9.43
C TYR A 129 0.79 -19.04 9.46
N ASN A 130 1.90 -18.73 8.81
CA ASN A 130 3.10 -19.59 8.85
C ASN A 130 4.34 -18.70 8.96
N GLU A 131 4.21 -17.58 9.68
CA GLU A 131 5.32 -16.67 9.91
C GLU A 131 6.32 -17.26 10.91
N VAL A 132 7.54 -16.74 10.86
CA VAL A 132 8.61 -17.11 11.77
C VAL A 132 8.23 -16.67 13.20
N PRO A 133 8.05 -17.60 14.16
CA PRO A 133 7.50 -17.25 15.48
C PRO A 133 8.34 -16.22 16.23
N GLN A 134 9.67 -16.33 16.23
CA GLN A 134 10.50 -15.34 16.94
C GLN A 134 10.30 -13.90 16.44
N ASN A 135 9.96 -13.71 15.16
CA ASN A 135 9.73 -12.38 14.60
C ASN A 135 8.42 -11.78 15.14
N VAL A 136 7.35 -12.59 15.17
CA VAL A 136 6.03 -12.17 15.64
C VAL A 136 6.05 -11.89 17.13
N PHE A 137 6.48 -12.86 17.93
CA PHE A 137 6.43 -12.76 19.39
C PHE A 137 7.46 -11.75 19.92
N GLY A 138 8.61 -11.57 19.24
CA GLY A 138 9.57 -10.51 19.56
C GLY A 138 9.01 -9.11 19.31
N ASN A 139 8.33 -8.88 18.18
CA ASN A 139 7.64 -7.62 17.91
C ASN A 139 6.54 -7.35 18.95
N ALA A 140 5.73 -8.38 19.25
CA ALA A 140 4.65 -8.27 20.21
C ALA A 140 5.15 -7.88 21.61
N HIS A 141 6.23 -8.52 22.09
CA HIS A 141 6.85 -8.18 23.35
C HIS A 141 7.35 -6.73 23.38
N ALA A 142 8.06 -6.29 22.34
CA ALA A 142 8.57 -4.92 22.26
C ALA A 142 7.43 -3.88 22.28
N MET A 143 6.31 -4.15 21.59
CA MET A 143 5.13 -3.27 21.62
C MET A 143 4.50 -3.22 23.02
N LEU A 144 4.36 -4.36 23.70
CA LEU A 144 3.82 -4.41 25.06
C LEU A 144 4.72 -3.67 26.06
N ALA A 145 6.04 -3.84 25.97
CA ALA A 145 6.99 -3.15 26.84
C ALA A 145 6.96 -1.62 26.62
N ASP A 146 6.93 -1.15 25.36
CA ASP A 146 6.83 0.29 25.06
C ASP A 146 5.47 0.87 25.45
N LEU A 147 4.39 0.08 25.41
CA LEU A 147 3.07 0.44 25.95
C LEU A 147 3.09 0.53 27.48
N ALA A 148 3.67 -0.44 28.18
CA ALA A 148 3.74 -0.48 29.64
C ALA A 148 4.53 0.70 30.22
N ALA A 149 5.55 1.17 29.49
CA ALA A 149 6.28 2.38 29.83
C ALA A 149 5.40 3.66 29.79
N ARG A 150 4.20 3.60 29.22
CA ARG A 150 3.26 4.71 29.14
C ARG A 150 2.21 4.63 30.25
N ARG A 151 1.98 5.77 30.89
CA ARG A 151 0.85 5.96 31.82
C ARG A 151 -0.33 6.54 31.05
N GLY A 152 -1.01 5.68 30.28
CA GLY A 152 -2.22 6.02 29.54
C GLY A 152 -3.49 5.57 30.29
N PRO A 153 -4.67 6.12 29.96
CA PRO A 153 -5.94 5.74 30.60
C PRO A 153 -6.53 4.43 30.05
N HIS A 154 -5.99 3.92 28.94
CA HIS A 154 -6.51 2.75 28.22
C HIS A 154 -5.93 1.44 28.77
N ARG A 155 -6.70 0.36 28.67
CA ARG A 155 -6.28 -1.01 29.02
C ARG A 155 -6.08 -1.83 27.76
N TYR A 156 -5.02 -2.62 27.71
CA TYR A 156 -4.64 -3.36 26.51
C TYR A 156 -4.60 -4.87 26.78
N THR A 157 -5.08 -5.65 25.82
CA THR A 157 -4.95 -7.11 25.83
C THR A 157 -4.45 -7.59 24.47
N LEU A 158 -3.40 -8.39 24.45
CA LEU A 158 -2.84 -8.94 23.22
C LEU A 158 -3.48 -10.29 22.88
N PHE A 159 -3.86 -10.47 21.63
CA PHE A 159 -4.36 -11.72 21.06
C PHE A 159 -3.53 -12.13 19.85
N VAL A 160 -2.89 -13.29 19.93
CA VAL A 160 -2.25 -13.94 18.78
C VAL A 160 -3.25 -14.94 18.19
N LEU A 161 -3.64 -14.71 16.94
CA LEU A 161 -4.72 -15.43 16.27
C LEU A 161 -4.15 -16.28 15.12
N SER A 162 -3.84 -17.54 15.41
CA SER A 162 -3.12 -18.44 14.51
C SER A 162 -4.02 -19.25 13.57
N ASP A 163 -3.63 -19.27 12.30
CA ASP A 163 -4.11 -20.13 11.22
C ASP A 163 -3.03 -21.15 10.79
N THR A 164 -2.05 -21.43 11.63
CA THR A 164 -0.86 -22.22 11.27
C THR A 164 -1.17 -23.64 10.88
N ARG A 165 -0.60 -24.08 9.76
CA ARG A 165 -0.81 -25.44 9.20
C ARG A 165 0.39 -26.33 9.34
N ASP A 166 1.57 -25.74 9.42
CA ASP A 166 2.80 -26.47 9.70
C ASP A 166 2.86 -26.78 11.20
N GLU A 167 2.90 -28.07 11.55
CA GLU A 167 2.89 -28.49 12.95
C GLU A 167 4.20 -28.15 13.68
N GLU A 168 5.33 -28.09 12.97
CA GLU A 168 6.61 -27.68 13.57
C GLU A 168 6.57 -26.20 13.92
N ILE A 169 6.07 -25.36 12.99
CA ILE A 169 5.88 -23.93 13.25
C ILE A 169 4.87 -23.73 14.38
N ALA A 170 3.76 -24.46 14.40
CA ALA A 170 2.74 -24.33 15.44
C ALA A 170 3.26 -24.72 16.84
N ALA A 171 4.12 -25.74 16.94
CA ALA A 171 4.77 -26.08 18.20
C ALA A 171 5.71 -24.96 18.69
N LEU A 172 6.46 -24.34 17.77
CA LEU A 172 7.31 -23.19 18.08
C LEU A 172 6.48 -21.96 18.47
N GLU A 173 5.33 -21.72 17.83
CA GLU A 173 4.40 -20.66 18.22
C GLU A 173 3.89 -20.84 19.64
N TRP A 174 3.49 -22.06 20.02
CA TRP A 174 3.01 -22.34 21.36
C TRP A 174 4.08 -22.05 22.42
N ARG A 175 5.33 -22.51 22.17
CA ARG A 175 6.47 -22.22 23.05
C ARG A 175 6.76 -20.72 23.16
N ALA A 176 6.72 -20.01 22.03
CA ALA A 176 6.91 -18.57 22.00
C ALA A 176 5.79 -17.83 22.74
N TYR A 177 4.54 -18.31 22.63
CA TYR A 177 3.40 -17.80 23.38
C TYR A 177 3.60 -17.93 24.89
N CYS A 178 3.95 -19.14 25.38
CA CYS A 178 4.20 -19.35 26.81
C CYS A 178 5.29 -18.41 27.34
N ALA A 179 6.39 -18.26 26.59
CA ALA A 179 7.47 -17.35 26.94
C ALA A 179 7.05 -15.87 26.91
N LEU A 180 6.21 -15.45 25.96
CA LEU A 180 5.66 -14.10 25.91
C LEU A 180 4.71 -13.84 27.08
N LYS A 181 3.83 -14.78 27.40
CA LYS A 181 2.89 -14.68 28.52
C LYS A 181 3.62 -14.52 29.85
N ALA A 182 4.66 -15.32 30.07
CA ALA A 182 5.48 -15.23 31.29
C ALA A 182 6.29 -13.94 31.39
N ALA A 183 6.68 -13.34 30.26
CA ALA A 183 7.45 -12.10 30.21
C ALA A 183 6.58 -10.84 30.02
N ALA A 184 5.26 -10.98 29.95
CA ALA A 184 4.37 -9.85 29.72
C ALA A 184 4.46 -8.84 30.88
N PRO A 185 4.49 -7.52 30.61
CA PRO A 185 4.47 -6.52 31.67
C PRO A 185 3.23 -6.63 32.56
N ASP A 186 3.36 -6.25 33.84
CA ASP A 186 2.26 -6.29 34.80
C ASP A 186 1.01 -5.56 34.27
N GLY A 187 -0.15 -6.20 34.40
CA GLY A 187 -1.43 -5.66 33.94
C GLY A 187 -1.73 -5.87 32.45
N PHE A 188 -0.84 -6.50 31.68
CA PHE A 188 -1.10 -6.86 30.29
C PHE A 188 -1.44 -8.35 30.16
N ALA A 189 -2.66 -8.65 29.72
CA ALA A 189 -3.05 -10.02 29.39
C ALA A 189 -2.61 -10.38 27.96
N VAL A 190 -2.17 -11.63 27.77
CA VAL A 190 -1.75 -12.18 26.48
C VAL A 190 -2.44 -13.52 26.23
N HIS A 191 -3.12 -13.63 25.10
CA HIS A 191 -3.92 -14.79 24.70
C HIS A 191 -3.47 -15.33 23.35
N TYR A 192 -3.65 -16.63 23.17
CA TYR A 192 -3.31 -17.34 21.94
C TYR A 192 -4.41 -18.31 21.55
N ARG A 193 -4.67 -18.38 20.25
CA ARG A 193 -5.60 -19.35 19.69
C ARG A 193 -5.16 -19.80 18.31
N ARG A 194 -5.08 -21.11 18.10
CA ARG A 194 -4.96 -21.73 16.77
C ARG A 194 -6.30 -22.30 16.31
N ARG A 195 -6.72 -22.00 15.07
CA ARG A 195 -7.94 -22.58 14.47
C ARG A 195 -7.66 -23.95 13.87
N ALA A 196 -8.61 -24.89 14.05
CA ALA A 196 -8.55 -26.19 13.38
C ALA A 196 -8.84 -26.09 11.88
N GLN A 197 -9.74 -25.18 11.52
CA GLN A 197 -10.17 -24.92 10.15
C GLN A 197 -10.01 -23.43 9.84
N ASN A 198 -9.23 -23.11 8.81
CA ASN A 198 -8.91 -21.74 8.43
C ASN A 198 -9.96 -21.16 7.50
N THR A 199 -11.22 -21.20 7.93
CA THR A 199 -12.32 -20.62 7.15
C THR A 199 -12.05 -19.13 6.95
N ASP A 200 -12.13 -18.68 5.70
CA ASP A 200 -12.00 -17.30 5.26
C ASP A 200 -10.69 -16.57 5.64
N LYS A 201 -9.61 -17.30 5.92
CA LYS A 201 -8.25 -16.76 6.21
C LYS A 201 -8.30 -15.67 7.31
N LYS A 202 -7.52 -14.59 7.17
CA LYS A 202 -7.46 -13.44 8.09
C LYS A 202 -8.85 -12.87 8.41
N VAL A 203 -9.73 -12.74 7.41
CA VAL A 203 -11.10 -12.21 7.58
C VAL A 203 -11.89 -13.10 8.53
N GLY A 204 -11.90 -14.41 8.28
CA GLY A 204 -12.60 -15.36 9.16
C GLY A 204 -11.98 -15.43 10.55
N ASN A 205 -10.67 -15.24 10.65
CA ASN A 205 -9.94 -15.26 11.91
C ASN A 205 -10.38 -14.08 12.81
N LEU A 206 -10.43 -12.87 12.23
CA LEU A 206 -10.96 -11.67 12.87
C LEU A 206 -12.46 -11.79 13.16
N ALA A 207 -13.26 -12.28 12.22
CA ALA A 207 -14.71 -12.43 12.39
C ALA A 207 -15.06 -13.40 13.52
N GLU A 208 -14.37 -14.53 13.63
CA GLU A 208 -14.56 -15.45 14.75
C GLU A 208 -14.15 -14.81 16.08
N TRP A 209 -13.02 -14.08 16.12
CA TRP A 209 -12.61 -13.39 17.33
C TRP A 209 -13.65 -12.35 17.76
N THR A 210 -14.12 -11.52 16.82
CA THR A 210 -15.15 -10.51 17.08
C THR A 210 -16.41 -11.16 17.64
N ARG A 211 -16.94 -12.21 17.02
CA ARG A 211 -18.18 -12.87 17.46
C ARG A 211 -18.10 -13.44 18.88
N ARG A 212 -16.94 -13.98 19.26
CA ARG A 212 -16.77 -14.74 20.51
C ARG A 212 -16.25 -13.92 21.68
N TRP A 213 -15.35 -12.97 21.43
CA TRP A 213 -14.68 -12.17 22.48
C TRP A 213 -14.79 -10.66 22.26
N GLY A 214 -15.22 -10.20 21.08
CA GLY A 214 -15.27 -8.77 20.75
C GLY A 214 -16.20 -7.94 21.64
N GLY A 215 -17.18 -8.55 22.31
CA GLY A 215 -18.05 -7.85 23.26
C GLY A 215 -17.32 -7.33 24.51
N GLY A 216 -16.11 -7.83 24.80
CA GLY A 216 -15.29 -7.37 25.93
C GLY A 216 -14.41 -6.16 25.64
N TYR A 217 -14.39 -5.65 24.41
CA TYR A 217 -13.45 -4.60 23.99
C TYR A 217 -14.15 -3.50 23.20
N GLU A 218 -13.87 -2.23 23.53
CA GLU A 218 -14.43 -1.09 22.81
C GLU A 218 -13.74 -0.84 21.47
N GLY A 219 -12.43 -1.10 21.43
CA GLY A 219 -11.60 -0.99 20.24
C GLY A 219 -10.72 -2.21 20.02
N MET A 220 -10.35 -2.44 18.76
CA MET A 220 -9.35 -3.43 18.38
C MET A 220 -8.33 -2.80 17.45
N VAL A 221 -7.05 -2.93 17.77
CA VAL A 221 -5.94 -2.60 16.86
C VAL A 221 -5.61 -3.86 16.07
N VAL A 222 -5.83 -3.83 14.77
CA VAL A 222 -5.46 -4.94 13.89
C VAL A 222 -4.03 -4.74 13.42
N LEU A 223 -3.19 -5.73 13.64
CA LEU A 223 -1.77 -5.75 13.30
C LEU A 223 -1.52 -6.91 12.32
N ASP A 224 -0.61 -6.72 11.38
CA ASP A 224 -0.01 -7.83 10.63
C ASP A 224 1.18 -8.40 11.41
N ALA A 225 1.61 -9.60 11.06
CA ALA A 225 2.70 -10.32 11.73
C ALA A 225 4.06 -9.59 11.68
N ASP A 226 4.25 -8.65 10.74
CA ASP A 226 5.41 -7.76 10.59
C ASP A 226 5.13 -6.31 11.02
N SER A 227 3.93 -6.04 11.55
CA SER A 227 3.60 -4.72 12.11
C SER A 227 4.41 -4.45 13.37
N LEU A 228 4.93 -3.23 13.46
CA LEU A 228 5.61 -2.74 14.65
C LEU A 228 5.15 -1.31 14.94
N MET A 229 4.57 -1.10 16.11
CA MET A 229 4.08 0.22 16.52
C MET A 229 4.68 0.61 17.85
N THR A 230 5.04 1.87 18.01
CA THR A 230 5.34 2.42 19.34
C THR A 230 4.06 2.40 20.19
N GLY A 231 4.20 2.22 21.49
CA GLY A 231 3.11 2.38 22.43
C GLY A 231 2.48 3.78 22.34
N ARG A 232 3.26 4.81 21.97
CA ARG A 232 2.73 6.15 21.70
C ARG A 232 1.73 6.18 20.55
N ALA A 233 2.02 5.47 19.47
CA ALA A 233 1.14 5.39 18.31
C ALA A 233 -0.15 4.65 18.65
N ILE A 234 -0.04 3.50 19.33
CA ILE A 234 -1.19 2.70 19.76
C ILE A 234 -2.08 3.51 20.72
N ASP A 235 -1.49 4.13 21.73
CA ASP A 235 -2.18 4.95 22.72
C ASP A 235 -2.84 6.18 22.08
N ARG A 236 -2.17 6.82 21.11
CA ARG A 236 -2.77 7.92 20.34
C ARG A 236 -3.98 7.44 19.53
N LEU A 237 -3.90 6.29 18.87
CA LEU A 237 -5.05 5.73 18.15
C LEU A 237 -6.23 5.44 19.09
N ALA A 238 -5.96 4.84 20.25
CA ALA A 238 -6.97 4.57 21.28
C ALA A 238 -7.63 5.86 21.78
N SER A 239 -6.85 6.90 22.07
CA SER A 239 -7.36 8.20 22.49
C SER A 239 -8.21 8.86 21.40
N GLU A 240 -7.79 8.80 20.13
CA GLU A 240 -8.54 9.34 18.99
C GLU A 240 -9.87 8.60 18.76
N LEU A 241 -9.92 7.29 19.02
CA LEU A 241 -11.14 6.50 18.96
C LEU A 241 -12.06 6.82 20.14
N SER A 242 -11.51 6.92 21.35
CA SER A 242 -12.27 7.25 22.57
C SER A 242 -12.94 8.62 22.47
N LEU A 243 -12.21 9.63 21.98
CA LEU A 243 -12.70 11.01 21.84
C LEU A 243 -13.71 11.22 20.69
N ASP A 244 -13.85 10.26 19.78
CA ASP A 244 -14.76 10.34 18.64
C ASP A 244 -15.76 9.16 18.65
N PRO A 245 -16.91 9.29 19.33
CA PRO A 245 -17.93 8.26 19.40
C PRO A 245 -18.50 7.84 18.04
N GLY A 246 -18.33 8.67 17.00
CA GLY A 246 -18.76 8.38 15.63
C GLY A 246 -17.66 7.77 14.74
N ALA A 247 -16.42 7.65 15.22
CA ALA A 247 -15.36 6.93 14.52
C ALA A 247 -15.57 5.41 14.62
N GLY A 248 -15.68 4.77 13.46
CA GLY A 248 -15.70 3.31 13.34
C GLY A 248 -14.31 2.73 13.04
N LEU A 249 -13.48 3.49 12.33
CA LEU A 249 -12.11 3.09 11.98
C LEU A 249 -11.19 4.30 11.92
N ILE A 250 -9.99 4.17 12.47
CA ILE A 250 -8.92 5.15 12.38
C ILE A 250 -7.64 4.46 11.92
N GLN A 251 -7.23 4.77 10.71
CA GLN A 251 -6.06 4.23 10.05
C GLN A 251 -4.85 5.14 10.26
N SER A 252 -3.71 4.57 10.66
CA SER A 252 -2.42 5.27 10.65
C SER A 252 -1.72 5.15 9.29
N PHE A 253 -0.58 5.81 9.10
CA PHE A 253 0.28 5.66 7.92
C PHE A 253 1.53 4.84 8.28
N PRO A 254 1.61 3.55 7.90
CA PRO A 254 2.79 2.73 8.15
C PRO A 254 4.01 3.27 7.40
N MET A 255 5.13 3.38 8.11
CA MET A 255 6.42 3.74 7.53
C MET A 255 7.30 2.50 7.40
N LEU A 256 7.96 2.37 6.24
CA LEU A 256 8.80 1.22 5.97
C LEU A 256 10.09 1.26 6.81
N ILE A 257 10.44 0.12 7.39
CA ILE A 257 11.68 -0.09 8.16
C ILE A 257 12.39 -1.38 7.75
N GLY A 258 13.60 -1.58 8.26
CA GLY A 258 14.33 -2.82 8.10
C GLY A 258 14.91 -3.06 6.69
N ALA A 259 14.81 -2.11 5.76
CA ALA A 259 15.32 -2.29 4.41
C ALA A 259 16.85 -2.49 4.38
N GLN A 260 17.31 -3.55 3.71
CA GLN A 260 18.74 -3.85 3.55
C GLN A 260 19.20 -3.90 2.09
N THR A 261 18.30 -4.29 1.18
CA THR A 261 18.58 -4.48 -0.24
C THR A 261 18.32 -3.21 -1.05
N VAL A 262 18.88 -3.09 -2.25
CA VAL A 262 18.66 -1.94 -3.16
C VAL A 262 17.16 -1.66 -3.35
N PHE A 263 16.36 -2.70 -3.59
CA PHE A 263 14.93 -2.53 -3.84
C PHE A 263 14.13 -2.18 -2.58
N ALA A 264 14.43 -2.80 -1.44
CA ALA A 264 13.80 -2.41 -0.18
C ALA A 264 14.16 -0.97 0.20
N ARG A 265 15.41 -0.56 -0.04
CA ARG A 265 15.92 0.80 0.23
C ARG A 265 15.24 1.84 -0.63
N LEU A 266 15.05 1.53 -1.91
CA LEU A 266 14.28 2.35 -2.84
C LEU A 266 12.87 2.61 -2.31
N GLN A 267 12.14 1.55 -1.94
CA GLN A 267 10.79 1.65 -1.40
C GLN A 267 10.75 2.42 -0.07
N GLN A 268 11.67 2.12 0.85
CA GLN A 268 11.73 2.78 2.16
C GLN A 268 12.01 4.28 2.02
N PHE A 269 12.99 4.65 1.20
CA PHE A 269 13.30 6.06 0.94
C PHE A 269 12.09 6.76 0.30
N SER A 270 11.46 6.11 -0.67
CA SER A 270 10.26 6.59 -1.36
C SER A 270 9.10 6.90 -0.40
N ASN A 271 8.72 5.90 0.42
CA ASN A 271 7.66 6.00 1.42
C ASN A 271 7.90 7.16 2.41
N ILE A 272 9.13 7.33 2.89
CA ILE A 272 9.46 8.32 3.93
C ILE A 272 9.70 9.72 3.34
N ALA A 273 10.34 9.85 2.18
CA ALA A 273 10.71 11.15 1.62
C ALA A 273 9.49 11.91 1.04
N TYR A 274 8.57 11.20 0.38
CA TYR A 274 7.46 11.87 -0.31
C TYR A 274 6.10 11.17 -0.13
N GLY A 275 6.04 9.90 0.30
CA GLY A 275 4.77 9.20 0.55
C GLY A 275 3.88 9.90 1.58
N TRP A 276 4.47 10.52 2.60
CA TRP A 276 3.76 11.28 3.63
C TRP A 276 2.93 12.45 3.06
N LEU A 277 3.40 13.09 1.98
CA LEU A 277 2.72 14.27 1.41
C LEU A 277 1.44 13.85 0.68
N LEU A 278 1.48 12.74 -0.05
CA LEU A 278 0.28 12.13 -0.62
C LEU A 278 -0.68 11.65 0.48
N ALA A 279 -0.15 11.13 1.59
CA ALA A 279 -0.95 10.72 2.73
C ALA A 279 -1.69 11.90 3.39
N GLU A 280 -1.03 13.04 3.59
CA GLU A 280 -1.67 14.28 4.06
C GLU A 280 -2.75 14.79 3.10
N GLY A 281 -2.48 14.74 1.78
CA GLY A 281 -3.45 15.11 0.75
C GLY A 281 -4.69 14.23 0.80
N LEU A 282 -4.50 12.91 0.83
CA LEU A 282 -5.56 11.92 0.98
C LEU A 282 -6.40 12.17 2.23
N ALA A 283 -5.76 12.35 3.39
CA ALA A 283 -6.46 12.65 4.64
C ALA A 283 -7.29 13.95 4.55
N THR A 284 -6.76 14.97 3.87
CA THR A 284 -7.40 16.29 3.74
C THR A 284 -8.67 16.25 2.88
N TRP A 285 -8.66 15.55 1.74
CA TRP A 285 -9.83 15.50 0.87
C TRP A 285 -10.80 14.37 1.22
N ALA A 286 -10.31 13.23 1.74
CA ALA A 286 -11.15 12.10 2.12
C ALA A 286 -11.84 12.33 3.48
N GLN A 287 -11.20 13.06 4.40
CA GLN A 287 -11.77 13.48 5.69
C GLN A 287 -12.34 12.34 6.54
N THR A 288 -13.66 12.15 6.51
CA THR A 288 -14.37 11.12 7.29
C THR A 288 -14.66 9.88 6.45
N GLU A 289 -14.25 9.85 5.20
CA GLU A 289 -14.44 8.80 4.20
C GLU A 289 -13.08 8.23 3.77
N GLY A 290 -12.15 8.13 4.72
CA GLY A 290 -10.85 7.49 4.48
C GLY A 290 -10.98 6.00 4.17
N ASN A 291 -9.83 5.33 4.14
CA ASN A 291 -9.73 3.92 3.77
C ASN A 291 -8.99 3.11 4.83
N TYR A 292 -8.99 1.79 4.67
CA TYR A 292 -8.34 0.81 5.54
C TYR A 292 -7.39 -0.06 4.71
N TRP A 293 -6.17 -0.29 5.20
CA TRP A 293 -5.14 -1.11 4.54
C TRP A 293 -4.86 -2.42 5.29
N GLY A 294 -5.81 -2.88 6.12
CA GLY A 294 -5.75 -4.19 6.75
C GLY A 294 -4.98 -4.26 8.08
N HIS A 295 -4.13 -3.29 8.40
CA HIS A 295 -3.37 -3.27 9.66
C HIS A 295 -2.92 -1.87 10.09
N ASN A 296 -2.29 -1.78 11.26
CA ASN A 296 -1.86 -0.55 11.94
C ASN A 296 -3.01 0.46 12.06
N ALA A 297 -4.21 -0.05 12.31
CA ALA A 297 -5.43 0.74 12.44
C ALA A 297 -6.18 0.28 13.68
N ILE A 298 -6.86 1.22 14.34
CA ILE A 298 -7.81 0.91 15.40
C ILE A 298 -9.22 0.95 14.84
N ILE A 299 -10.02 -0.04 15.21
CA ILE A 299 -11.39 -0.23 14.77
C ILE A 299 -12.28 -0.32 16.00
N ARG A 300 -13.42 0.38 16.00
CA ARG A 300 -14.42 0.25 17.05
C ARG A 300 -15.10 -1.11 16.92
N THR A 301 -14.99 -1.96 17.94
CA THR A 301 -15.39 -3.37 17.84
C THR A 301 -16.88 -3.52 17.50
N ARG A 302 -17.76 -2.75 18.16
CA ARG A 302 -19.20 -2.75 17.86
C ARG A 302 -19.53 -2.25 16.45
N ALA A 303 -18.73 -1.34 15.90
CA ALA A 303 -18.93 -0.85 14.53
C ALA A 303 -18.55 -1.96 13.53
N PHE A 304 -17.42 -2.64 13.76
CA PHE A 304 -17.00 -3.77 12.94
C PHE A 304 -18.01 -4.91 12.99
N ALA A 305 -18.45 -5.30 14.20
CA ALA A 305 -19.46 -6.32 14.40
C ALA A 305 -20.78 -6.00 13.67
N GLY A 306 -21.28 -4.77 13.81
CA GLY A 306 -22.56 -4.36 13.24
C GLY A 306 -22.56 -4.10 11.74
N ALA A 307 -21.41 -3.80 11.13
CA ALA A 307 -21.38 -3.24 9.78
C ALA A 307 -20.29 -3.79 8.84
N ALA A 308 -19.26 -4.48 9.33
CA ALA A 308 -18.10 -4.86 8.52
C ALA A 308 -17.94 -6.38 8.31
N MET A 309 -18.86 -7.19 8.84
CA MET A 309 -18.85 -8.64 8.60
C MET A 309 -19.15 -8.95 7.13
N LEU A 310 -18.13 -9.45 6.43
CA LEU A 310 -18.19 -9.64 4.99
C LEU A 310 -18.94 -10.90 4.58
N PRO A 311 -19.86 -10.83 3.59
CA PRO A 311 -20.39 -12.00 2.95
C PRO A 311 -19.38 -12.54 1.91
N HIS A 312 -19.60 -13.77 1.46
CA HIS A 312 -18.95 -14.24 0.23
C HIS A 312 -19.61 -13.63 -1.01
N MET A 313 -18.81 -13.32 -2.02
CA MET A 313 -19.29 -12.85 -3.30
C MET A 313 -19.74 -14.00 -4.18
N ARG A 314 -20.79 -13.77 -4.98
CA ARG A 314 -21.18 -14.71 -6.04
C ARG A 314 -20.26 -14.57 -7.26
N GLY A 315 -19.23 -15.39 -7.30
CA GLY A 315 -18.23 -15.57 -8.34
C GLY A 315 -18.75 -15.89 -9.74
N ARG A 316 -17.84 -15.88 -10.72
CA ARG A 316 -18.18 -16.28 -12.10
C ARG A 316 -18.63 -17.76 -12.10
N GLY A 317 -19.76 -18.03 -12.76
CA GLY A 317 -20.37 -19.36 -12.76
C GLY A 317 -21.09 -19.73 -11.45
N GLY A 318 -21.44 -18.73 -10.62
CA GLY A 318 -22.30 -18.93 -9.44
C GLY A 318 -21.60 -19.45 -8.18
N ARG A 319 -20.26 -19.56 -8.18
CA ARG A 319 -19.48 -20.04 -7.02
C ARG A 319 -19.41 -18.99 -5.91
N SER A 320 -19.23 -19.44 -4.67
CA SER A 320 -18.91 -18.55 -3.55
C SER A 320 -17.42 -18.18 -3.58
N GLU A 321 -17.11 -16.89 -3.62
CA GLU A 321 -15.74 -16.34 -3.66
C GLU A 321 -15.49 -15.43 -2.45
N LEU A 322 -14.30 -15.53 -1.87
CA LEU A 322 -13.84 -14.58 -0.86
C LEU A 322 -13.54 -13.21 -1.47
N ILE A 323 -13.81 -12.17 -0.70
CA ILE A 323 -13.30 -10.83 -0.94
C ILE A 323 -11.84 -10.82 -0.49
N LEU A 324 -10.90 -10.75 -1.44
CA LEU A 324 -9.47 -10.86 -1.14
C LEU A 324 -8.93 -9.57 -0.49
N SER A 325 -9.20 -8.41 -1.10
CA SER A 325 -8.91 -7.08 -0.54
C SER A 325 -10.07 -6.62 0.32
N HIS A 326 -10.26 -7.33 1.43
CA HIS A 326 -11.37 -7.17 2.37
C HIS A 326 -11.40 -5.79 3.05
N ASP A 327 -10.22 -5.26 3.32
CA ASP A 327 -9.95 -4.02 4.04
C ASP A 327 -10.67 -2.79 3.45
N PHE A 328 -10.56 -2.58 2.14
CA PHE A 328 -11.24 -1.47 1.46
C PHE A 328 -12.76 -1.60 1.55
N VAL A 329 -13.25 -2.85 1.49
CA VAL A 329 -14.68 -3.15 1.57
C VAL A 329 -15.17 -2.89 2.98
N GLU A 330 -14.48 -3.37 4.01
CA GLU A 330 -14.80 -3.12 5.42
C GLU A 330 -14.86 -1.62 5.73
N ALA A 331 -13.91 -0.82 5.24
CA ALA A 331 -13.97 0.64 5.36
C ALA A 331 -15.21 1.23 4.66
N GLY A 332 -15.52 0.77 3.44
CA GLY A 332 -16.70 1.18 2.70
C GLY A 332 -18.01 0.82 3.42
N LEU A 333 -18.09 -0.37 4.03
CA LEU A 333 -19.27 -0.83 4.75
C LEU A 333 -19.46 -0.12 6.09
N LEU A 334 -18.38 0.18 6.81
CA LEU A 334 -18.42 1.06 7.98
C LEU A 334 -18.96 2.44 7.60
N ARG A 335 -18.45 3.04 6.51
CA ARG A 335 -18.98 4.32 6.01
C ARG A 335 -20.46 4.22 5.64
N ARG A 336 -20.83 3.15 4.95
CA ARG A 336 -22.21 2.86 4.55
C ARG A 336 -23.16 2.81 5.75
N ALA A 337 -22.72 2.30 6.89
CA ALA A 337 -23.51 2.25 8.14
C ALA A 337 -23.48 3.56 8.95
N GLY A 338 -22.87 4.63 8.44
CA GLY A 338 -22.83 5.95 9.09
C GLY A 338 -21.59 6.21 9.96
N TRP A 339 -20.74 5.21 10.21
CA TRP A 339 -19.48 5.37 10.95
C TRP A 339 -18.49 6.22 10.17
N ARG A 340 -17.66 7.02 10.85
CA ARG A 340 -16.54 7.73 10.21
C ARG A 340 -15.35 6.80 10.05
N VAL A 341 -14.71 6.87 8.89
CA VAL A 341 -13.43 6.23 8.62
C VAL A 341 -12.40 7.34 8.46
N ARG A 342 -11.48 7.44 9.43
CA ARG A 342 -10.49 8.50 9.50
C ARG A 342 -9.13 7.96 9.10
N PHE A 343 -8.37 8.79 8.39
CA PHE A 343 -6.96 8.52 8.10
C PHE A 343 -6.11 9.59 8.77
N LEU A 344 -5.20 9.18 9.66
CA LEU A 344 -4.37 10.06 10.47
C LEU A 344 -2.88 9.83 10.18
N PRO A 345 -2.34 10.42 9.09
CA PRO A 345 -0.94 10.27 8.73
C PRO A 345 0.04 10.81 9.78
N ARG A 346 -0.41 11.70 10.66
CA ARG A 346 0.41 12.30 11.74
C ARG A 346 0.56 11.43 12.98
N VAL A 347 -0.09 10.27 13.04
CA VAL A 347 0.21 9.27 14.08
C VAL A 347 1.54 8.61 13.72
N THR A 348 2.63 9.19 14.22
CA THR A 348 3.99 8.69 13.98
C THR A 348 4.29 7.49 14.88
N GLY A 349 5.28 6.68 14.47
CA GLY A 349 5.65 5.46 15.20
C GLY A 349 4.81 4.24 14.81
N SER A 350 4.27 4.22 13.60
CA SER A 350 3.62 3.08 12.95
C SER A 350 4.54 2.57 11.85
N PHE A 351 4.96 1.30 11.92
CA PHE A 351 5.96 0.73 11.01
C PHE A 351 5.56 -0.63 10.47
N GLU A 352 6.14 -0.98 9.32
CA GLU A 352 6.04 -2.29 8.68
C GLU A 352 7.32 -2.62 7.89
N GLU A 353 7.49 -3.88 7.51
CA GLU A 353 8.58 -4.34 6.65
C GLU A 353 8.12 -4.38 5.18
N THR A 354 9.08 -4.28 4.25
CA THR A 354 8.82 -4.30 2.81
C THR A 354 9.51 -5.50 2.14
N PRO A 355 8.97 -6.05 1.03
CA PRO A 355 9.65 -7.11 0.28
C PRO A 355 11.09 -6.73 -0.09
N ALA A 356 12.00 -7.70 0.09
CA ALA A 356 13.42 -7.48 -0.11
C ALA A 356 13.84 -7.38 -1.59
N THR A 357 13.17 -8.09 -2.50
CA THR A 357 13.54 -8.10 -3.92
C THR A 357 12.37 -7.70 -4.82
N LEU A 358 12.68 -7.34 -6.07
CA LEU A 358 11.66 -7.04 -7.08
C LEU A 358 10.70 -8.21 -7.31
N ILE A 359 11.20 -9.45 -7.30
CA ILE A 359 10.37 -10.65 -7.48
C ILE A 359 9.38 -10.81 -6.32
N ASP A 360 9.85 -10.67 -5.08
CA ASP A 360 9.00 -10.83 -3.90
C ASP A 360 7.91 -9.75 -3.85
N TYR A 361 8.26 -8.52 -4.28
CA TYR A 361 7.30 -7.44 -4.46
C TYR A 361 6.25 -7.78 -5.52
N VAL A 362 6.64 -8.21 -6.71
CA VAL A 362 5.70 -8.56 -7.78
C VAL A 362 4.79 -9.71 -7.38
N ILE A 363 5.29 -10.72 -6.65
CA ILE A 363 4.46 -11.83 -6.16
C ILE A 363 3.41 -11.33 -5.17
N ARG A 364 3.77 -10.40 -4.27
CA ARG A 364 2.81 -9.76 -3.36
C ARG A 364 1.80 -8.90 -4.12
N ASP A 365 2.27 -8.12 -5.09
CA ASP A 365 1.48 -7.18 -5.88
C ASP A 365 0.42 -7.90 -6.75
N ARG A 366 0.69 -9.13 -7.23
CA ARG A 366 -0.31 -9.95 -7.95
C ARG A 366 -1.56 -10.24 -7.13
N ARG A 367 -1.40 -10.51 -5.82
CA ARG A 367 -2.51 -10.76 -4.90
C ARG A 367 -3.36 -9.51 -4.72
N TRP A 368 -2.70 -8.36 -4.57
CA TRP A 368 -3.35 -7.05 -4.47
C TRP A 368 -4.07 -6.69 -5.78
N CYS A 369 -3.46 -6.93 -6.94
CA CYS A 369 -4.08 -6.73 -8.25
C CYS A 369 -5.40 -7.49 -8.35
N ARG A 370 -5.38 -8.79 -8.02
CA ARG A 370 -6.59 -9.61 -8.08
C ARG A 370 -7.69 -9.13 -7.13
N GLY A 371 -7.35 -8.80 -5.90
CA GLY A 371 -8.31 -8.28 -4.92
C GLY A 371 -8.89 -6.92 -5.30
N ASN A 372 -8.08 -6.03 -5.87
CA ASN A 372 -8.55 -4.74 -6.37
C ASN A 372 -9.45 -4.89 -7.61
N LEU A 373 -9.15 -5.80 -8.53
CA LEU A 373 -10.04 -6.07 -9.67
C LEU A 373 -11.40 -6.67 -9.24
N GLN A 374 -11.45 -7.39 -8.10
CA GLN A 374 -12.73 -7.83 -7.53
C GLN A 374 -13.62 -6.64 -7.11
N HIS A 375 -13.03 -5.52 -6.68
CA HIS A 375 -13.78 -4.34 -6.23
C HIS A 375 -14.68 -3.73 -7.32
N LEU A 376 -14.36 -3.91 -8.60
CA LEU A 376 -15.21 -3.46 -9.71
C LEU A 376 -16.62 -4.07 -9.65
N ARG A 377 -16.74 -5.30 -9.15
CA ARG A 377 -18.03 -5.99 -8.97
C ARG A 377 -18.79 -5.51 -7.72
N LEU A 378 -18.10 -4.82 -6.81
CA LEU A 378 -18.65 -4.30 -5.56
C LEU A 378 -19.06 -2.82 -5.65
N LEU A 379 -18.75 -2.12 -6.75
CA LEU A 379 -19.14 -0.72 -6.96
C LEU A 379 -20.66 -0.51 -6.89
N GLY A 380 -21.43 -1.52 -7.32
CA GLY A 380 -22.89 -1.54 -7.29
C GLY A 380 -23.52 -1.79 -5.92
N THR A 381 -22.71 -1.98 -4.87
CA THR A 381 -23.21 -2.16 -3.50
C THR A 381 -24.09 -0.97 -3.11
N LYS A 382 -25.33 -1.25 -2.68
CA LYS A 382 -26.30 -0.20 -2.34
C LYS A 382 -25.89 0.52 -1.06
N GLY A 383 -26.11 1.83 -1.04
CA GLY A 383 -25.78 2.69 0.12
C GLY A 383 -24.30 3.07 0.28
N LEU A 384 -23.37 2.57 -0.55
CA LEU A 384 -21.97 3.02 -0.47
C LEU A 384 -21.86 4.54 -0.69
N HIS A 385 -21.00 5.18 0.10
CA HIS A 385 -20.66 6.59 -0.08
C HIS A 385 -19.85 6.76 -1.39
N PRO A 386 -20.04 7.86 -2.17
CA PRO A 386 -19.30 8.09 -3.42
C PRO A 386 -17.77 8.01 -3.29
N VAL A 387 -17.22 8.52 -2.19
CA VAL A 387 -15.77 8.43 -1.91
C VAL A 387 -15.32 6.98 -1.68
N SER A 388 -16.11 6.17 -0.98
CA SER A 388 -15.79 4.74 -0.81
C SER A 388 -15.86 3.99 -2.14
N ARG A 389 -16.85 4.31 -3.01
CA ARG A 389 -16.89 3.79 -4.39
C ARG A 389 -15.66 4.22 -5.18
N PHE A 390 -15.23 5.47 -5.03
CA PHE A 390 -14.02 5.98 -5.67
C PHE A 390 -12.77 5.24 -5.18
N HIS A 391 -12.62 4.94 -3.89
CA HIS A 391 -11.48 4.15 -3.38
C HIS A 391 -11.43 2.74 -3.99
N LEU A 392 -12.58 2.05 -4.05
CA LEU A 392 -12.72 0.74 -4.71
C LEU A 392 -12.39 0.81 -6.21
N PHE A 393 -12.88 1.83 -6.89
CA PHE A 393 -12.62 2.04 -8.32
C PHE A 393 -11.15 2.39 -8.59
N HIS A 394 -10.58 3.31 -7.82
CA HIS A 394 -9.21 3.77 -7.95
C HIS A 394 -8.21 2.62 -7.78
N GLY A 395 -8.41 1.76 -6.77
CA GLY A 395 -7.56 0.59 -6.56
C GLY A 395 -7.58 -0.38 -7.75
N ALA A 396 -8.74 -0.58 -8.38
CA ALA A 396 -8.84 -1.38 -9.60
C ALA A 396 -8.14 -0.70 -10.79
N ILE A 397 -8.38 0.60 -10.98
CA ILE A 397 -7.83 1.35 -12.11
C ILE A 397 -6.31 1.47 -12.03
N SER A 398 -5.72 1.62 -10.85
CA SER A 398 -4.25 1.69 -10.72
C SER A 398 -3.54 0.50 -11.34
N TYR A 399 -4.17 -0.69 -11.37
CA TYR A 399 -3.65 -1.86 -12.08
C TYR A 399 -4.03 -1.89 -13.57
N LEU A 400 -5.23 -1.42 -13.94
CA LEU A 400 -5.69 -1.35 -15.33
C LEU A 400 -4.95 -0.28 -16.15
N LEU A 401 -4.31 0.68 -15.50
CA LEU A 401 -3.46 1.66 -16.18
C LEU A 401 -2.24 1.00 -16.83
N SER A 402 -1.65 -0.05 -16.23
CA SER A 402 -0.49 -0.74 -16.78
C SER A 402 -0.74 -1.38 -18.16
N PRO A 403 -1.82 -2.15 -18.39
CA PRO A 403 -2.17 -2.62 -19.73
C PRO A 403 -2.58 -1.48 -20.68
N ALA A 404 -3.22 -0.42 -20.19
CA ALA A 404 -3.55 0.75 -21.01
C ALA A 404 -2.29 1.43 -21.55
N TRP A 405 -1.30 1.67 -20.69
CA TRP A 405 0.01 2.19 -21.09
C TRP A 405 0.77 1.23 -22.00
N PHE A 406 0.71 -0.07 -21.73
CA PHE A 406 1.33 -1.08 -22.60
C PHE A 406 0.73 -1.07 -24.01
N ILE A 407 -0.60 -1.00 -24.14
CA ILE A 407 -1.28 -0.89 -25.45
C ILE A 407 -0.87 0.41 -26.16
N LEU A 408 -0.82 1.53 -25.43
CA LEU A 408 -0.38 2.80 -26.00
C LEU A 408 1.06 2.70 -26.55
N LEU A 409 1.96 2.05 -25.81
CA LEU A 409 3.34 1.81 -26.25
C LEU A 409 3.42 0.88 -27.46
N VAL A 410 2.59 -0.16 -27.53
CA VAL A 410 2.54 -1.06 -28.70
C VAL A 410 2.05 -0.31 -29.94
N ILE A 411 0.97 0.46 -29.82
CA ILE A 411 0.48 1.29 -30.94
C ILE A 411 1.58 2.25 -31.38
N TRP A 412 2.27 2.90 -30.43
CA TRP A 412 3.33 3.84 -30.75
C TRP A 412 4.55 3.18 -31.42
N ALA A 413 4.93 1.97 -30.99
CA ALA A 413 6.01 1.20 -31.60
C ALA A 413 5.66 0.70 -33.02
N LEU A 414 4.39 0.36 -33.29
CA LEU A 414 3.95 -0.15 -34.59
C LEU A 414 3.73 0.93 -35.65
N LEU A 415 3.40 2.17 -35.23
CA LEU A 415 3.19 3.30 -36.14
C LEU A 415 4.49 4.05 -36.51
N GLY A 416 5.64 3.63 -35.97
CA GLY A 416 6.81 4.49 -35.79
C GLY A 416 7.80 4.68 -36.95
N VAL A 417 7.48 4.42 -38.22
CA VAL A 417 8.55 4.39 -39.26
C VAL A 417 8.20 4.99 -40.61
N ASP A 418 7.04 4.68 -41.18
CA ASP A 418 6.81 4.95 -42.60
C ASP A 418 6.06 6.27 -42.84
N GLN A 419 6.56 7.09 -43.76
CA GLN A 419 6.06 8.43 -44.06
C GLN A 419 4.65 8.41 -44.67
N GLU A 420 4.22 7.28 -45.23
CA GLU A 420 2.90 7.12 -45.86
C GLU A 420 1.85 6.43 -44.96
N THR A 421 2.26 5.63 -43.97
CA THR A 421 1.34 4.91 -43.07
C THR A 421 1.22 5.55 -41.68
N ASN A 422 2.04 6.56 -41.37
CA ASN A 422 2.04 7.22 -40.09
C ASN A 422 1.06 8.41 -40.06
N VAL A 423 -0.10 8.20 -39.43
CA VAL A 423 -1.09 9.26 -39.17
C VAL A 423 -0.55 10.31 -38.17
N ILE A 424 0.54 9.99 -37.44
CA ILE A 424 1.11 10.79 -36.35
C ILE A 424 2.59 11.10 -36.65
N ARG A 425 2.85 12.16 -37.42
CA ARG A 425 4.21 12.71 -37.60
C ARG A 425 4.72 13.23 -36.26
N TYR A 426 5.68 12.53 -35.67
CA TYR A 426 6.24 12.92 -34.37
C TYR A 426 7.78 12.99 -34.38
N PHE A 427 8.53 12.32 -35.26
CA PHE A 427 9.98 12.51 -35.45
C PHE A 427 10.35 12.21 -36.90
N ASN A 428 11.32 12.91 -37.48
CA ASN A 428 11.92 12.56 -38.77
C ASN A 428 13.40 12.13 -38.61
N GLU A 429 13.95 11.51 -39.65
CA GLU A 429 15.35 11.09 -39.70
C GLU A 429 16.36 12.25 -39.61
N ALA A 430 15.97 13.46 -40.00
CA ALA A 430 16.81 14.66 -39.94
C ALA A 430 16.90 15.26 -38.52
N ASN A 431 15.98 14.96 -37.61
CA ASN A 431 15.98 15.43 -36.22
C ASN A 431 15.46 14.35 -35.23
N PRO A 432 16.25 13.28 -34.99
CA PRO A 432 15.84 12.16 -34.13
C PRO A 432 15.76 12.53 -32.64
N LEU A 433 16.19 13.73 -32.25
CA LEU A 433 16.28 14.19 -30.86
C LEU A 433 15.09 15.06 -30.44
N PHE A 434 14.38 15.68 -31.39
CA PHE A 434 13.27 16.58 -31.12
C PHE A 434 12.05 16.23 -31.96
N PRO A 435 10.83 16.25 -31.40
CA PRO A 435 9.68 15.84 -32.17
C PRO A 435 9.33 16.87 -33.24
N ASP A 436 8.92 16.39 -34.42
CA ASP A 436 8.43 17.22 -35.53
C ASP A 436 6.97 17.59 -35.27
N TRP A 437 6.70 18.85 -34.91
CA TRP A 437 5.35 19.36 -34.70
C TRP A 437 4.86 20.13 -35.93
N PRO A 438 3.55 20.19 -36.19
CA PRO A 438 3.01 21.01 -37.27
C PRO A 438 3.45 22.48 -37.12
N PRO A 439 3.65 23.22 -38.23
CA PRO A 439 4.10 24.62 -38.20
C PRO A 439 3.23 25.55 -37.33
N ALA A 440 1.94 25.22 -37.14
CA ALA A 440 1.01 25.97 -36.31
C ALA A 440 1.27 25.84 -34.78
N MET A 441 2.08 24.87 -34.33
CA MET A 441 2.49 24.70 -32.93
C MET A 441 3.87 25.31 -32.62
N SER A 442 4.47 26.08 -33.53
CA SER A 442 5.77 26.72 -33.33
C SER A 442 5.82 27.77 -32.21
N HIS A 443 4.72 27.99 -31.49
CA HIS A 443 4.63 28.96 -30.38
C HIS A 443 4.60 28.33 -28.98
N ILE A 444 4.39 27.01 -28.85
CA ILE A 444 4.63 26.26 -27.61
C ILE A 444 5.64 25.19 -27.97
N ASP A 445 6.91 25.43 -27.65
CA ASP A 445 8.00 24.51 -28.00
C ASP A 445 7.65 23.07 -27.59
N SER A 446 7.81 22.14 -28.53
CA SER A 446 7.87 20.68 -28.36
C SER A 446 8.38 20.23 -26.98
N ALA A 447 9.48 20.86 -26.59
CA ALA A 447 10.22 20.57 -25.38
C ALA A 447 9.46 21.01 -24.13
N VAL A 448 8.70 22.10 -24.20
CA VAL A 448 7.88 22.62 -23.10
C VAL A 448 6.75 21.65 -22.77
N PHE A 449 6.04 21.11 -23.77
CA PHE A 449 4.98 20.12 -23.53
C PHE A 449 5.53 18.86 -22.85
N LEU A 450 6.68 18.39 -23.31
CA LEU A 450 7.36 17.23 -22.75
C LEU A 450 7.86 17.47 -21.32
N VAL A 451 8.48 18.62 -21.09
CA VAL A 451 8.93 19.06 -19.76
C VAL A 451 7.74 19.13 -18.82
N ILE A 452 6.60 19.67 -19.26
CA ILE A 452 5.36 19.71 -18.46
C ILE A 452 4.87 18.30 -18.13
N MET A 453 4.83 17.38 -19.10
CA MET A 453 4.37 16.01 -18.86
C MET A 453 5.25 15.28 -17.83
N TYR A 454 6.58 15.32 -17.98
CA TYR A 454 7.49 14.73 -17.00
C TYR A 454 7.46 15.45 -15.66
N ALA A 455 7.35 16.77 -15.65
CA ALA A 455 7.20 17.55 -14.44
C ALA A 455 5.95 17.10 -13.68
N LEU A 456 4.80 16.94 -14.34
CA LEU A 456 3.57 16.47 -13.71
C LEU A 456 3.72 15.05 -13.14
N LEU A 457 4.37 14.13 -13.86
CA LEU A 457 4.62 12.77 -13.40
C LEU A 457 5.53 12.74 -12.16
N LEU A 458 6.55 13.60 -12.12
CA LEU A 458 7.49 13.68 -11.00
C LEU A 458 7.06 14.67 -9.91
N THR A 459 6.00 15.46 -10.12
CA THR A 459 5.59 16.54 -9.22
C THR A 459 5.43 16.07 -7.77
N PRO A 460 4.77 14.94 -7.46
CA PRO A 460 4.66 14.50 -6.07
C PRO A 460 6.02 14.25 -5.40
N LYS A 461 6.95 13.64 -6.13
CA LYS A 461 8.31 13.37 -5.65
C LYS A 461 9.11 14.67 -5.49
N ILE A 462 9.05 15.55 -6.48
CA ILE A 462 9.74 16.84 -6.49
C ILE A 462 9.20 17.75 -5.37
N ALA A 463 7.89 17.79 -5.16
CA ALA A 463 7.27 18.58 -4.10
C ALA A 463 7.70 18.10 -2.71
N GLY A 464 7.62 16.79 -2.44
CA GLY A 464 8.08 16.21 -1.18
C GLY A 464 9.57 16.46 -0.94
N ALA A 465 10.41 16.22 -1.96
CA ALA A 465 11.84 16.46 -1.89
C ALA A 465 12.19 17.94 -1.73
N GLY A 466 11.46 18.83 -2.40
CA GLY A 466 11.60 20.27 -2.30
C GLY A 466 11.29 20.80 -0.91
N ILE A 467 10.21 20.31 -0.28
CA ILE A 467 9.87 20.66 1.12
C ILE A 467 10.99 20.24 2.08
N ILE A 468 11.55 19.04 1.91
CA ILE A 468 12.67 18.55 2.73
C ILE A 468 13.93 19.40 2.49
N ALA A 469 14.27 19.67 1.23
CA ALA A 469 15.47 20.43 0.87
C ALA A 469 15.40 21.90 1.33
N ALA A 470 14.21 22.50 1.28
CA ALA A 470 13.94 23.85 1.76
C ALA A 470 13.96 23.97 3.29
N THR A 471 13.87 22.85 4.02
CA THR A 471 13.86 22.82 5.49
C THR A 471 15.20 22.28 6.02
N PRO A 472 16.15 23.13 6.48
CA PRO A 472 17.50 22.69 6.84
C PRO A 472 17.54 21.59 7.92
N ARG A 473 16.61 21.65 8.89
CA ARG A 473 16.47 20.62 9.92
C ARG A 473 16.02 19.28 9.32
N ALA A 474 15.10 19.28 8.37
CA ALA A 474 14.64 18.07 7.70
C ALA A 474 15.77 17.45 6.85
N ALA A 475 16.47 18.24 6.03
CA ALA A 475 17.58 17.73 5.23
C ALA A 475 18.72 17.14 6.10
N ARG A 476 19.00 17.73 7.26
CA ARG A 476 19.98 17.17 8.22
C ARG A 476 19.55 15.81 8.75
N VAL A 477 18.23 15.59 8.89
CA VAL A 477 17.68 14.32 9.38
C VAL A 477 17.90 13.17 8.37
N PHE A 478 18.02 13.49 7.09
CA PHE A 478 18.41 12.58 6.00
C PHE A 478 19.93 12.46 5.77
N GLY A 479 20.76 12.92 6.71
CA GLY A 479 22.22 12.86 6.58
C GLY A 479 22.83 14.02 5.80
N GLY A 480 22.07 15.09 5.55
CA GLY A 480 22.53 16.31 4.89
C GLY A 480 22.02 16.47 3.46
N LYS A 481 22.10 17.69 2.93
CA LYS A 481 21.53 18.05 1.61
C LYS A 481 22.12 17.24 0.46
N ALA A 482 23.44 17.03 0.44
CA ALA A 482 24.11 16.28 -0.63
C ALA A 482 23.73 14.79 -0.64
N ALA A 483 23.73 14.15 0.55
CA ALA A 483 23.32 12.75 0.69
C ALA A 483 21.85 12.55 0.28
N PHE A 484 20.97 13.46 0.71
CA PHE A 484 19.57 13.45 0.33
C PHE A 484 19.35 13.61 -1.17
N LEU A 485 19.96 14.64 -1.79
CA LEU A 485 19.77 14.90 -3.22
C LEU A 485 20.34 13.77 -4.08
N GLY A 486 21.51 13.23 -3.72
CA GLY A 486 22.06 12.06 -4.40
C GLY A 486 21.15 10.83 -4.27
N SER A 487 20.63 10.57 -3.06
CA SER A 487 19.68 9.47 -2.83
C SER A 487 18.38 9.65 -3.62
N PHE A 488 17.89 10.89 -3.73
CA PHE A 488 16.71 11.22 -4.54
C PHE A 488 16.96 10.94 -6.04
N LEU A 489 18.11 11.34 -6.58
CA LEU A 489 18.45 11.08 -7.99
C LEU A 489 18.59 9.58 -8.27
N VAL A 490 19.25 8.84 -7.37
CA VAL A 490 19.37 7.37 -7.46
C VAL A 490 18.00 6.71 -7.40
N GLU A 491 17.13 7.15 -6.48
CA GLU A 491 15.77 6.66 -6.35
C GLU A 491 14.98 6.89 -7.63
N VAL A 492 15.00 8.10 -8.19
CA VAL A 492 14.30 8.42 -9.44
C VAL A 492 14.83 7.57 -10.60
N ALA A 493 16.16 7.45 -10.73
CA ALA A 493 16.77 6.64 -11.78
C ALA A 493 16.35 5.16 -11.70
N LEU A 494 16.40 4.57 -10.50
CA LEU A 494 15.97 3.19 -10.27
C LEU A 494 14.45 3.03 -10.48
N SER A 495 13.62 3.97 -10.02
CA SER A 495 12.19 3.96 -10.26
C SER A 495 11.85 3.96 -11.76
N VAL A 496 12.54 4.81 -12.54
CA VAL A 496 12.39 4.85 -14.01
C VAL A 496 12.85 3.53 -14.63
N ALA A 497 13.97 2.96 -14.17
CA ALA A 497 14.48 1.69 -14.66
C ALA A 497 13.56 0.49 -14.36
N TYR A 498 12.84 0.51 -13.23
CA TYR A 498 11.89 -0.56 -12.87
C TYR A 498 10.49 -0.38 -13.46
N ALA A 499 10.09 0.84 -13.85
CA ALA A 499 8.71 1.12 -14.27
C ALA A 499 8.23 0.26 -15.47
N PRO A 500 8.99 0.09 -16.57
CA PRO A 500 8.57 -0.78 -17.68
C PRO A 500 8.46 -2.26 -17.29
N ILE A 501 9.36 -2.75 -16.44
CA ILE A 501 9.30 -4.12 -15.91
C ILE A 501 8.01 -4.31 -15.09
N MET A 502 7.70 -3.35 -14.21
CA MET A 502 6.48 -3.36 -13.41
C MET A 502 5.22 -3.28 -14.28
N MET A 503 5.23 -2.49 -15.35
CA MET A 503 4.12 -2.38 -16.29
C MET A 503 3.79 -3.74 -16.94
N ILE A 504 4.80 -4.49 -17.40
CA ILE A 504 4.59 -5.83 -17.97
C ILE A 504 4.12 -6.81 -16.89
N GLN A 505 4.72 -6.79 -15.71
CA GLN A 505 4.34 -7.68 -14.60
C GLN A 505 2.91 -7.44 -14.10
N GLN A 506 2.48 -6.17 -14.01
CA GLN A 506 1.11 -5.80 -13.66
C GLN A 506 0.13 -6.11 -14.79
N THR A 507 0.52 -5.95 -16.06
CA THR A 507 -0.28 -6.41 -17.21
C THR A 507 -0.50 -7.92 -17.14
N LYS A 508 0.56 -8.70 -16.87
CA LYS A 508 0.45 -10.15 -16.61
C LYS A 508 -0.48 -10.43 -15.43
N ALA A 509 -0.38 -9.68 -14.34
CA ALA A 509 -1.24 -9.83 -13.17
C ALA A 509 -2.72 -9.58 -13.50
N VAL A 510 -3.03 -8.53 -14.26
CA VAL A 510 -4.40 -8.21 -14.71
C VAL A 510 -4.97 -9.32 -15.59
N VAL A 511 -4.20 -9.78 -16.59
CA VAL A 511 -4.60 -10.89 -17.47
C VAL A 511 -4.82 -12.16 -16.64
N ASN A 512 -3.90 -12.48 -15.73
CA ASN A 512 -4.00 -13.65 -14.87
C ASN A 512 -5.17 -13.58 -13.89
N ALA A 513 -5.51 -12.42 -13.36
CA ALA A 513 -6.67 -12.24 -12.50
C ALA A 513 -7.99 -12.48 -13.25
N TYR A 514 -8.01 -12.24 -14.57
CA TYR A 514 -9.17 -12.53 -15.42
C TYR A 514 -9.24 -14.01 -15.85
N VAL A 515 -8.09 -14.61 -16.17
CA VAL A 515 -7.99 -15.97 -16.76
C VAL A 515 -7.89 -17.05 -15.68
N THR A 516 -7.03 -16.86 -14.68
CA THR A 516 -6.68 -17.91 -13.72
C THR A 516 -7.55 -17.85 -12.47
N ARG A 517 -7.91 -19.03 -11.96
CA ARG A 517 -8.89 -19.19 -10.88
C ARG A 517 -8.28 -19.26 -9.48
N THR A 518 -6.98 -19.50 -9.34
CA THR A 518 -6.32 -19.70 -8.03
C THR A 518 -4.87 -19.26 -8.06
N GLU A 519 -4.46 -18.44 -7.07
CA GLU A 519 -3.07 -18.31 -6.68
C GLU A 519 -2.90 -18.96 -5.30
N ALA A 520 -1.92 -19.85 -5.15
CA ALA A 520 -1.62 -20.49 -3.87
C ALA A 520 -1.10 -19.43 -2.88
N TRP A 521 -1.62 -19.42 -1.66
CA TRP A 521 -1.11 -18.57 -0.59
C TRP A 521 0.19 -19.17 -0.05
N ALA A 522 1.32 -18.56 -0.38
CA ALA A 522 2.60 -18.85 0.25
C ALA A 522 2.97 -17.72 1.23
N PRO A 523 3.52 -18.03 2.42
CA PRO A 523 4.07 -17.01 3.31
C PRO A 523 5.16 -16.21 2.58
N GLN A 524 5.26 -14.92 2.89
CA GLN A 524 6.25 -14.05 2.27
C GLN A 524 7.65 -14.45 2.75
N ALA A 525 8.59 -14.68 1.84
CA ALA A 525 10.00 -14.81 2.19
C ALA A 525 10.49 -13.44 2.69
N ARG A 526 10.87 -13.35 3.97
CA ARG A 526 11.26 -12.09 4.61
C ARG A 526 12.78 -11.89 4.68
N ASP A 527 13.55 -12.97 4.54
CA ASP A 527 15.00 -12.87 4.41
C ASP A 527 15.39 -12.52 2.97
N ALA A 528 16.40 -11.67 2.83
CA ALA A 528 17.01 -11.33 1.55
C ALA A 528 17.73 -12.55 0.96
N GLN A 529 16.96 -13.47 0.38
CA GLN A 529 17.48 -14.56 -0.42
C GLN A 529 17.69 -14.04 -1.84
N ASN A 530 18.93 -14.09 -2.30
CA ASN A 530 19.23 -13.81 -3.69
C ASN A 530 18.67 -14.96 -4.54
N HIS A 531 17.76 -14.62 -5.45
CA HIS A 531 17.24 -15.56 -6.43
C HIS A 531 18.36 -16.00 -7.38
N SER A 532 18.40 -17.29 -7.74
CA SER A 532 19.37 -17.78 -8.74
C SER A 532 19.16 -17.12 -10.11
N TRP A 533 20.21 -16.99 -10.92
CA TRP A 533 20.10 -16.44 -12.28
C TRP A 533 19.07 -17.19 -13.13
N THR A 534 18.97 -18.51 -12.96
CA THR A 534 17.96 -19.34 -13.63
C THR A 534 16.54 -18.96 -13.21
N THR A 535 16.33 -18.68 -11.93
CA THR A 535 15.04 -18.19 -11.41
C THR A 535 14.71 -16.80 -11.99
N LEU A 536 15.68 -15.89 -12.02
CA LEU A 536 15.51 -14.54 -12.56
C LEU A 536 15.15 -14.57 -14.05
N LEU A 537 15.87 -15.37 -14.85
CA LEU A 537 15.60 -15.51 -16.28
C LEU A 537 14.22 -16.11 -16.53
N LYS A 538 13.84 -17.16 -15.79
CA LYS A 538 12.50 -17.76 -15.88
C LYS A 538 11.40 -16.80 -15.46
N PHE A 539 11.66 -15.89 -14.53
CA PHE A 539 10.65 -14.94 -14.06
C PHE A 539 10.45 -13.77 -15.04
N HIS A 540 11.55 -13.30 -15.65
CA HIS A 540 11.60 -12.12 -16.53
C HIS A 540 11.73 -12.45 -18.02
N TRP A 541 11.43 -13.69 -18.43
CA TRP A 541 11.63 -14.13 -19.83
C TRP A 541 10.86 -13.27 -20.84
N LEU A 542 9.63 -12.86 -20.52
CA LEU A 542 8.79 -12.07 -21.42
C LEU A 542 9.36 -10.66 -21.58
N GLU A 543 9.77 -10.07 -20.46
CA GLU A 543 10.41 -8.76 -20.40
C GLU A 543 11.71 -8.77 -21.24
N THR A 544 12.53 -9.81 -21.10
CA THR A 544 13.76 -9.96 -21.90
C THR A 544 13.46 -10.13 -23.40
N VAL A 545 12.50 -10.98 -23.79
CA VAL A 545 12.14 -11.18 -25.20
C VAL A 545 11.61 -9.88 -25.82
N LEU A 546 10.69 -9.20 -25.15
CA LEU A 546 10.15 -7.92 -25.63
C LEU A 546 11.24 -6.85 -25.70
N GLY A 547 12.14 -6.80 -24.72
CA GLY A 547 13.29 -5.89 -24.74
C GLY A 547 14.20 -6.13 -25.94
N LEU A 548 14.53 -7.39 -26.25
CA LEU A 548 15.35 -7.75 -27.41
C LEU A 548 14.65 -7.44 -28.75
N LEU A 549 13.34 -7.67 -28.85
CA LEU A 549 12.56 -7.31 -30.03
C LEU A 549 12.56 -5.80 -30.26
N LEU A 550 12.30 -5.00 -29.22
CA LEU A 550 12.36 -3.55 -29.33
C LEU A 550 13.77 -3.04 -29.61
N LEU A 551 14.81 -3.69 -29.06
CA LEU A 551 16.20 -3.36 -29.37
C LEU A 551 16.52 -3.65 -30.85
N SER A 552 16.06 -4.78 -31.38
CA SER A 552 16.23 -5.10 -32.80
C SER A 552 15.50 -4.10 -33.70
N GLY A 553 14.29 -3.69 -33.31
CA GLY A 553 13.55 -2.64 -34.00
C GLY A 553 14.26 -1.29 -33.94
N LEU A 554 14.84 -0.94 -32.79
CA LEU A 554 15.61 0.29 -32.62
C LEU A 554 16.86 0.32 -33.51
N ILE A 555 17.60 -0.80 -33.57
CA ILE A 555 18.78 -0.95 -34.43
C ILE A 555 18.41 -0.92 -35.91
N ALA A 556 17.25 -1.49 -36.27
CA ALA A 556 16.73 -1.51 -37.63
C ALA A 556 16.07 -0.19 -38.07
N GLY A 557 16.01 0.83 -37.21
CA GLY A 557 15.30 2.09 -37.49
C GLY A 557 13.77 1.98 -37.45
N LEU A 558 13.23 0.83 -37.03
CA LEU A 558 11.79 0.58 -36.96
C LEU A 558 11.13 1.10 -35.68
N VAL A 559 11.93 1.43 -34.67
CA VAL A 559 11.46 1.90 -33.37
C VAL A 559 12.20 3.19 -33.06
N SER A 560 11.47 4.22 -32.65
CA SER A 560 12.07 5.51 -32.32
C SER A 560 13.07 5.40 -31.16
N LEU A 561 14.17 6.16 -31.25
CA LEU A 561 15.16 6.33 -30.17
C LEU A 561 14.53 6.78 -28.86
N TRP A 562 13.36 7.41 -28.93
CA TRP A 562 12.56 7.80 -27.78
C TRP A 562 12.14 6.66 -26.85
N LEU A 563 12.02 5.45 -27.38
CA LEU A 563 11.70 4.26 -26.59
C LEU A 563 12.94 3.66 -25.92
N ALA A 564 14.14 4.22 -26.12
CA ALA A 564 15.39 3.68 -25.57
C ALA A 564 15.38 3.46 -24.04
N PRO A 565 14.79 4.34 -23.19
CA PRO A 565 14.69 4.07 -21.75
C PRO A 565 13.87 2.81 -21.44
N ILE A 566 12.81 2.56 -22.22
CA ILE A 566 11.96 1.36 -22.10
C ILE A 566 12.72 0.14 -22.59
N VAL A 567 13.38 0.22 -23.75
CA VAL A 567 14.21 -0.87 -24.29
C VAL A 567 15.30 -1.25 -23.28
N ALA A 568 16.03 -0.27 -22.75
CA ALA A 568 17.09 -0.50 -21.78
C ALA A 568 16.57 -1.18 -20.51
N SER A 569 15.44 -0.71 -19.97
CA SER A 569 14.78 -1.34 -18.81
C SER A 569 14.45 -2.81 -19.05
N LEU A 570 13.86 -3.14 -20.19
CA LEU A 570 13.40 -4.49 -20.52
C LEU A 570 14.56 -5.45 -20.84
N VAL A 571 15.56 -4.98 -21.60
CA VAL A 571 16.79 -5.75 -21.87
C VAL A 571 17.56 -6.02 -20.57
N LEU A 572 17.62 -5.04 -19.67
CA LEU A 572 18.29 -5.16 -18.38
C LEU A 572 17.39 -5.74 -17.27
N ALA A 573 16.21 -6.29 -17.58
CA ALA A 573 15.26 -6.75 -16.56
C ALA A 573 15.88 -7.80 -15.61
N VAL A 574 16.65 -8.75 -16.13
CA VAL A 574 17.32 -9.79 -15.33
C VAL A 574 18.45 -9.20 -14.47
N PRO A 575 19.42 -8.43 -15.01
CA PRO A 575 20.41 -7.71 -14.20
C PRO A 575 19.81 -6.77 -13.15
N LEU A 576 18.78 -5.98 -13.49
CA LEU A 576 18.10 -5.08 -12.57
C LEU A 576 17.41 -5.86 -11.45
N SER A 577 16.79 -7.00 -11.77
CA SER A 577 16.22 -7.89 -10.76
C SER A 577 17.29 -8.52 -9.86
N ALA A 578 18.48 -8.82 -10.37
CA ALA A 578 19.60 -9.28 -9.55
C ALA A 578 20.09 -8.16 -8.61
N LEU A 579 20.26 -6.95 -9.16
CA LEU A 579 20.63 -5.74 -8.40
C LEU A 579 19.63 -5.47 -7.26
N SER A 580 18.35 -5.72 -7.51
CA SER A 580 17.26 -5.51 -6.55
C SER A 580 17.51 -6.19 -5.19
N GLY A 581 18.15 -7.38 -5.19
CA GLY A 581 18.46 -8.17 -3.99
C GLY A 581 19.81 -7.85 -3.34
N VAL A 582 20.65 -7.03 -3.96
CA VAL A 582 21.98 -6.69 -3.42
C VAL A 582 21.81 -5.89 -2.13
N LYS A 583 22.44 -6.35 -1.05
CA LYS A 583 22.51 -5.61 0.22
C LYS A 583 23.43 -4.41 0.06
N ILE A 584 22.95 -3.22 0.39
CA ILE A 584 23.74 -1.99 0.31
C ILE A 584 24.80 -2.00 1.41
N SER A 585 26.07 -1.90 1.03
CA SER A 585 27.18 -1.81 1.98
C SER A 585 27.14 -0.52 2.80
N LYS A 586 27.45 -0.62 4.10
CA LYS A 586 27.63 0.56 4.98
C LYS A 586 28.74 1.51 4.51
N ASN A 587 29.70 1.00 3.74
CA ASN A 587 30.83 1.76 3.21
C ASN A 587 30.52 2.43 1.86
N ALA A 588 29.34 2.21 1.27
CA ALA A 588 28.97 2.86 0.03
C ALA A 588 28.83 4.39 0.23
N PRO A 589 29.09 5.20 -0.82
CA PRO A 589 28.85 6.64 -0.79
C PRO A 589 27.45 6.96 -0.27
N SER A 590 27.33 7.98 0.59
CA SER A 590 26.04 8.35 1.21
C SER A 590 24.93 8.66 0.20
N THR A 591 25.30 9.09 -1.00
CA THR A 591 24.39 9.34 -2.13
C THR A 591 23.80 8.06 -2.73
N LEU A 592 24.49 6.93 -2.65
CA LEU A 592 24.04 5.64 -3.19
C LEU A 592 23.29 4.80 -2.16
N ARG A 593 23.36 5.16 -0.88
CA ARG A 593 22.79 4.35 0.22
C ARG A 593 21.27 4.49 0.37
N MET A 594 20.65 5.52 -0.23
CA MET A 594 19.22 5.81 -0.09
C MET A 594 18.78 5.81 1.38
N GLU A 595 19.60 6.46 2.22
CA GLU A 595 19.40 6.51 3.66
C GLU A 595 18.16 7.34 4.00
N SER A 596 17.34 6.81 4.90
CA SER A 596 16.22 7.54 5.50
C SER A 596 16.51 7.87 6.97
N PRO A 597 15.74 8.76 7.61
CA PRO A 597 15.83 9.02 9.05
C PRO A 597 15.85 7.75 9.89
N TYR A 598 15.06 6.74 9.54
CA TYR A 598 14.95 5.47 10.25
C TYR A 598 16.06 4.47 9.94
N THR A 599 16.96 4.81 9.02
CA THR A 599 18.18 4.04 8.81
C THR A 599 19.34 4.66 9.53
N LEU A 600 19.52 5.97 9.36
CA LEU A 600 20.59 6.72 10.02
C LEU A 600 20.40 6.70 11.54
N ARG A 601 19.14 6.76 11.98
CA ARG A 601 18.72 6.72 13.38
C ARG A 601 17.55 5.77 13.50
N GLU A 602 17.91 4.50 13.53
CA GLU A 602 16.95 3.42 13.72
C GLU A 602 16.09 3.66 14.99
N PRO A 603 14.75 3.63 14.87
CA PRO A 603 13.86 3.90 15.99
C PRO A 603 14.13 2.95 17.16
N ALA A 604 13.96 3.45 18.40
CA ALA A 604 14.20 2.66 19.60
C ALA A 604 13.35 1.37 19.64
N ILE A 605 12.07 1.46 19.25
CA ILE A 605 11.17 0.31 19.16
C ILE A 605 11.68 -0.76 18.18
N VAL A 606 12.33 -0.36 17.07
CA VAL A 606 12.89 -1.29 16.08
C VAL A 606 14.08 -2.04 16.68
N LYS A 607 15.00 -1.31 17.33
CA LYS A 607 16.14 -1.94 18.02
C LYS A 607 15.69 -2.90 19.12
N HIS A 608 14.69 -2.50 19.90
CA HIS A 608 14.12 -3.34 20.95
C HIS A 608 13.48 -4.58 20.35
N ALA A 609 12.64 -4.42 19.32
CA ALA A 609 12.06 -5.55 18.60
C ALA A 609 13.13 -6.51 18.07
N MET A 610 14.19 -6.03 17.44
CA MET A 610 15.29 -6.89 16.96
C MET A 610 15.97 -7.66 18.09
N ALA A 611 16.21 -7.04 19.24
CA ALA A 611 16.77 -7.71 20.41
C ALA A 611 15.82 -8.80 20.94
N GLU A 612 14.51 -8.52 21.00
CA GLU A 612 13.50 -9.51 21.39
C GLU A 612 13.40 -10.65 20.38
N ARG A 613 13.44 -10.37 19.07
CA ARG A 613 13.47 -11.41 18.03
C ARG A 613 14.66 -12.34 18.21
N ALA A 614 15.84 -11.80 18.52
CA ALA A 614 17.03 -12.60 18.80
C ALA A 614 16.85 -13.44 20.08
N ARG A 615 16.29 -12.86 21.15
CA ARG A 615 16.00 -13.57 22.42
C ARG A 615 15.03 -14.72 22.22
N PHE A 616 13.90 -14.49 21.54
CA PHE A 616 12.95 -15.55 21.19
C PHE A 616 13.58 -16.58 20.26
N GLY A 617 14.42 -16.17 19.31
CA GLY A 617 15.15 -17.10 18.45
C GLY A 617 16.06 -18.05 19.22
N ALA A 618 16.81 -17.53 20.20
CA ALA A 618 17.65 -18.34 21.09
C ALA A 618 16.80 -19.29 21.96
N LEU A 619 15.70 -18.80 22.53
CA LEU A 619 14.78 -19.59 23.35
C LEU A 619 14.14 -20.75 22.57
N LEU A 620 13.76 -20.50 21.32
CA LEU A 620 13.12 -21.51 20.47
C LEU A 620 14.10 -22.55 19.94
N ALA A 621 15.37 -22.17 19.75
CA ALA A 621 16.44 -23.07 19.35
C ALA A 621 16.83 -24.07 20.46
N ASP A 622 16.70 -23.66 21.74
CA ASP A 622 16.83 -24.58 22.87
C ASP A 622 15.71 -25.63 22.80
N LYS A 623 16.04 -26.93 22.85
CA LYS A 623 15.06 -28.03 22.75
C LYS A 623 14.54 -28.49 24.11
N THR A 624 14.91 -27.81 25.19
CA THR A 624 14.45 -28.15 26.53
C THR A 624 12.91 -28.05 26.59
N PRO A 625 12.18 -29.10 27.02
CA PRO A 625 10.72 -29.07 27.09
C PRO A 625 10.26 -27.98 28.05
N VAL A 626 9.34 -27.12 27.61
CA VAL A 626 8.63 -26.21 28.51
C VAL A 626 7.68 -27.08 29.32
N ALA A 627 7.83 -27.10 30.65
CA ALA A 627 6.93 -27.83 31.54
C ALA A 627 5.49 -27.34 31.29
N ALA A 628 4.59 -28.26 30.96
CA ALA A 628 3.17 -27.96 30.88
C ALA A 628 2.66 -27.74 32.30
N GLU A 629 2.23 -26.53 32.62
CA GLU A 629 1.34 -26.24 33.76
C GLU A 629 -0.11 -26.16 33.29
#